data_AF-A0A6A7RWK3-F1
#
_entry.id   AF-A0A6A7RWK3-F1
#
_cell.length_a   1.000
_cell.length_b   1.000
_cell.length_c   1.000
_cell.angle_alpha   90.00
_cell.angle_beta   90.00
_cell.angle_gamma   90.00
#
_symmetry.space_group_name_H-M   'P 1'
#
loop_
_entity.id
_entity.type
_entity.pdbx_description
1 polymer ?
#
loop_
_entity_poly.entity_id
_entity_poly.type
_entity_poly.pdbx_seq_one_letter_code
_entity_poly.pdbx_strand_id
1 'polypeptide(L)'
;MFTLTIFLVSIWSLAFYSSRMLRADMGRLLGDQQLSTVSLLADELNHELGDRLAILARIANRVTAAMLADNTALQAFLAQSLTLEGEPFNGGIIAHRLDGTAVAEFPPASGRQGVNYMDIDS
;
A
#
# COMPACT_ATOMS: atom_id res chain seq x y z
N MET A 1 -43.78 -3.81 -51.65
CA MET A 1 -43.19 -2.58 -51.09
C MET A 1 -43.38 -2.51 -49.57
N PHE A 2 -44.61 -2.60 -49.04
CA PHE A 2 -44.87 -2.54 -47.58
C PHE A 2 -44.17 -3.62 -46.74
N THR A 3 -44.09 -4.87 -47.23
CA THR A 3 -43.41 -5.96 -46.51
C THR A 3 -41.92 -5.70 -46.35
N LEU A 4 -41.25 -5.24 -47.40
CA LEU A 4 -39.82 -4.90 -47.37
C LEU A 4 -39.53 -3.78 -46.36
N THR A 5 -40.35 -2.74 -46.32
CA THR A 5 -40.22 -1.65 -45.32
C THR A 5 -40.43 -2.14 -43.89
N ILE A 6 -41.38 -3.04 -43.65
CA ILE A 6 -41.59 -3.64 -42.32
C ILE A 6 -40.37 -4.45 -41.91
N PHE A 7 -39.85 -5.31 -42.81
CA PHE A 7 -38.62 -6.05 -42.55
C PHE A 7 -37.43 -5.13 -42.26
N LEU A 8 -37.27 -4.05 -43.04
CA LEU A 8 -36.20 -3.08 -42.83
C LEU A 8 -36.30 -2.44 -41.44
N VAL A 9 -37.49 -1.98 -41.06
CA VAL A 9 -37.73 -1.34 -39.76
C VAL A 9 -37.52 -2.33 -38.61
N SER A 10 -37.95 -3.59 -38.75
CA SER A 10 -37.72 -4.63 -37.74
C SER A 10 -36.24 -4.97 -37.57
N ILE A 11 -35.50 -5.13 -38.67
CA ILE A 11 -34.04 -5.39 -38.63
C ILE A 11 -33.31 -4.21 -37.98
N TRP A 12 -33.69 -2.99 -38.34
CA TRP A 12 -33.07 -1.78 -37.81
C TRP A 12 -33.37 -1.59 -36.32
N SER A 13 -34.61 -1.84 -35.90
CA SER A 13 -35.01 -1.81 -34.49
C SER A 13 -34.26 -2.87 -33.67
N LEU A 14 -34.09 -4.08 -34.20
CA LEU A 14 -33.35 -5.15 -33.52
C LEU A 14 -31.85 -4.83 -33.42
N ALA A 15 -31.26 -4.30 -34.49
CA ALA A 15 -29.86 -3.88 -34.50
C ALA A 15 -29.61 -2.74 -33.50
N PHE A 16 -30.50 -1.75 -33.44
CA PHE A 16 -30.42 -0.64 -32.48
C PHE A 16 -30.58 -1.13 -31.03
N TYR A 17 -31.55 -2.01 -30.78
CA TYR A 17 -31.77 -2.59 -29.46
C TYR A 17 -30.57 -3.40 -28.98
N SER A 18 -30.04 -4.28 -29.86
CA SER A 18 -28.85 -5.09 -29.58
C SER A 18 -27.62 -4.23 -29.30
N SER A 19 -27.39 -3.18 -30.11
CA SER A 19 -26.28 -2.24 -29.90
C SER A 19 -26.37 -1.51 -28.57
N ARG A 20 -27.58 -1.09 -28.16
CA ARG A 20 -27.81 -0.42 -26.87
C ARG A 20 -27.59 -1.35 -25.68
N MET A 21 -28.06 -2.60 -25.78
CA MET A 21 -27.85 -3.63 -24.75
C MET A 21 -26.36 -3.95 -24.59
N LEU A 22 -25.66 -4.19 -25.70
CA LEU A 22 -24.23 -4.51 -25.68
C LEU A 22 -23.38 -3.37 -25.11
N ARG A 23 -23.74 -2.11 -25.39
CA ARG A 23 -23.04 -0.94 -24.85
C ARG A 23 -23.30 -0.74 -23.35
N ALA A 24 -24.50 -1.07 -22.87
CA ALA A 24 -24.81 -1.04 -21.43
C ALA A 24 -24.07 -2.15 -20.67
N ASP A 25 -24.02 -3.36 -21.23
CA ASP A 25 -23.30 -4.49 -20.64
C ASP A 25 -21.79 -4.22 -20.63
N MET A 26 -21.22 -3.65 -21.69
CA MET A 26 -19.83 -3.20 -21.69
C MET A 26 -19.57 -2.13 -20.63
N GLY A 27 -20.47 -1.14 -20.45
CA GLY A 27 -20.34 -0.13 -19.41
C GLY A 27 -20.32 -0.72 -18.00
N ARG A 28 -21.14 -1.74 -17.75
CA ARG A 28 -21.20 -2.46 -16.48
C ARG A 28 -19.97 -3.33 -16.25
N LEU A 29 -19.56 -4.12 -17.25
CA LEU A 29 -18.38 -4.99 -17.18
C LEU A 29 -17.08 -4.20 -17.07
N LEU A 30 -16.96 -3.05 -17.73
CA LEU A 30 -15.80 -2.15 -17.60
C LEU A 30 -15.75 -1.48 -16.22
N GLY A 31 -16.90 -1.15 -15.64
CA GLY A 31 -16.99 -0.64 -14.27
C GLY A 31 -16.60 -1.71 -13.24
N ASP A 32 -17.12 -2.94 -13.41
CA ASP A 32 -16.82 -4.07 -12.54
C ASP A 32 -15.35 -4.51 -12.65
N GLN A 33 -14.75 -4.51 -13.85
CA GLN A 33 -13.33 -4.79 -14.03
C GLN A 33 -12.43 -3.72 -13.42
N GLN A 34 -12.71 -2.43 -13.68
CA GLN A 34 -11.90 -1.34 -13.11
C GLN A 34 -11.98 -1.32 -11.58
N LEU A 35 -13.17 -1.55 -11.02
CA LEU A 35 -13.35 -1.66 -9.57
C LEU A 35 -12.63 -2.89 -9.01
N SER A 36 -12.68 -4.03 -9.69
CA SER A 36 -11.98 -5.26 -9.29
C SER A 36 -10.46 -5.06 -9.25
N THR A 37 -9.86 -4.44 -10.27
CA THR A 37 -8.41 -4.18 -10.28
C THR A 37 -8.00 -3.22 -9.17
N VAL A 38 -8.74 -2.12 -8.96
CA VAL A 38 -8.45 -1.17 -7.88
C VAL A 38 -8.61 -1.85 -6.51
N SER A 39 -9.65 -2.68 -6.35
CA SER A 39 -9.90 -3.38 -5.09
C SER A 39 -8.81 -4.41 -4.80
N LEU A 40 -8.34 -5.14 -5.82
CA LEU A 40 -7.24 -6.08 -5.69
C LEU A 40 -5.94 -5.38 -5.31
N LEU A 41 -5.61 -4.26 -5.95
CA LEU A 41 -4.43 -3.46 -5.60
C LEU A 41 -4.53 -2.87 -4.19
N ALA A 42 -5.73 -2.43 -3.78
CA ALA A 42 -5.96 -1.92 -2.43
C ALA A 42 -5.82 -3.01 -1.36
N ASP A 43 -6.32 -4.22 -1.64
CA ASP A 43 -6.18 -5.37 -0.74
C ASP A 43 -4.72 -5.82 -0.60
N GLU A 44 -3.99 -5.88 -1.72
CA GLU A 44 -2.55 -6.16 -1.73
C GLU A 44 -1.77 -5.12 -0.90
N LEU A 45 -2.05 -3.83 -1.11
CA LEU A 45 -1.42 -2.75 -0.35
C LEU A 45 -1.74 -2.87 1.14
N ASN A 46 -2.98 -3.19 1.50
CA ASN A 46 -3.38 -3.38 2.90
C ASN A 46 -2.65 -4.57 3.53
N HIS A 47 -2.48 -5.67 2.79
CA HIS A 47 -1.73 -6.84 3.24
C HIS A 47 -0.26 -6.47 3.50
N GLU A 48 0.38 -5.81 2.54
CA GLU A 48 1.79 -5.43 2.61
C GLU A 48 2.07 -4.43 3.76
N LEU A 49 1.15 -3.48 3.99
CA LEU A 49 1.20 -2.60 5.16
C LEU A 49 1.01 -3.36 6.47
N GLY A 50 0.07 -4.30 6.52
CA GLY A 50 -0.17 -5.16 7.66
C GLY A 50 1.07 -5.95 8.06
N ASP A 51 1.75 -6.55 7.08
CA ASP A 51 3.00 -7.30 7.29
C ASP A 51 4.11 -6.41 7.85
N ARG A 52 4.29 -5.22 7.29
CA ARG A 52 5.29 -4.24 7.79
C ARG A 52 4.99 -3.79 9.22
N LEU A 53 3.73 -3.50 9.54
CA LEU A 53 3.32 -3.16 10.91
C LEU A 53 3.55 -4.32 11.88
N ALA A 54 3.29 -5.57 11.45
CA ALA A 54 3.55 -6.75 12.26
C ALA A 54 5.06 -6.93 12.51
N ILE A 55 5.91 -6.68 11.52
CA ILE A 55 7.37 -6.69 11.67
C ILE A 55 7.80 -5.65 12.71
N LEU A 56 7.36 -4.39 12.56
CA LEU A 56 7.69 -3.32 13.50
C LEU A 56 7.22 -3.65 14.93
N ALA A 57 6.02 -4.21 15.08
CA ALA A 57 5.50 -4.63 16.38
C ALA A 57 6.34 -5.75 17.01
N ARG A 58 6.76 -6.76 16.23
CA ARG A 58 7.66 -7.82 16.72
C ARG A 58 9.00 -7.28 17.19
N ILE A 59 9.58 -6.34 16.43
CA ILE A 59 10.85 -5.69 16.80
C ILE A 59 10.66 -4.86 18.07
N ALA A 60 9.63 -4.01 18.12
CA ALA A 60 9.35 -3.14 19.26
C ALA A 60 9.11 -3.95 20.55
N ASN A 61 8.39 -5.07 20.49
CA ASN A 61 8.14 -5.93 21.65
C ASN A 61 9.40 -6.58 22.24
N ARG A 62 10.51 -6.61 21.50
CA ARG A 62 11.80 -7.15 21.96
C ARG A 62 12.74 -6.07 22.49
N VAL A 63 12.38 -4.80 22.35
CA VAL A 63 13.14 -3.67 22.91
C VAL A 63 12.98 -3.68 24.44
N THR A 64 14.10 -3.61 25.14
CA THR A 64 14.13 -3.56 26.61
C THR A 64 14.45 -2.16 27.12
N ALA A 65 14.08 -1.86 28.38
CA ALA A 65 14.43 -0.58 29.01
C ALA A 65 15.94 -0.33 29.05
N ALA A 66 16.76 -1.38 29.18
CA ALA A 66 18.22 -1.26 29.13
C ALA A 66 18.72 -0.82 27.74
N MET A 67 18.12 -1.34 26.67
CA MET A 67 18.41 -0.90 25.30
C MET A 67 17.97 0.55 25.06
N LEU A 68 16.86 0.98 25.65
CA LEU A 68 16.42 2.38 25.53
C LEU A 68 17.36 3.37 26.24
N ALA A 69 18.08 2.93 27.27
CA ALA A 69 19.08 3.72 27.98
C ALA A 69 20.44 3.76 27.27
N ASP A 70 20.71 2.83 26.35
CA ASP A 70 21.96 2.73 25.60
C ASP A 70 21.69 2.72 24.09
N ASN A 71 21.87 3.90 23.46
CA ASN A 71 21.68 4.07 22.02
C ASN A 71 22.52 3.09 21.19
N THR A 72 23.72 2.71 21.66
CA THR A 72 24.58 1.75 20.95
C THR A 72 23.99 0.36 20.96
N ALA A 73 23.47 -0.07 22.12
CA ALA A 73 22.77 -1.34 22.25
C ALA A 73 21.50 -1.38 21.40
N LEU A 74 20.73 -0.28 21.36
CA LEU A 74 19.55 -0.16 20.51
C LEU A 74 19.90 -0.21 19.03
N GLN A 75 20.96 0.48 18.61
CA GLN A 75 21.45 0.48 17.23
C GLN A 75 21.88 -0.92 16.77
N ALA A 76 22.62 -1.66 17.62
CA ALA A 76 23.02 -3.04 17.32
C ALA A 76 21.82 -3.99 17.22
N PHE A 77 20.86 -3.86 18.15
CA PHE A 77 19.62 -4.64 18.14
C PHE A 77 18.77 -4.38 16.88
N LEU A 78 18.60 -3.10 16.50
CA LEU A 78 17.85 -2.70 15.32
C LEU A 78 18.48 -3.27 14.04
N ALA A 79 19.80 -3.12 13.89
CA ALA A 79 20.53 -3.65 12.75
C ALA A 79 20.39 -5.18 12.65
N GLN A 80 20.59 -5.91 13.75
CA GLN A 80 20.43 -7.37 13.77
C GLN A 80 19.01 -7.80 13.40
N SER A 81 18.00 -7.15 13.98
CA SER A 81 16.60 -7.50 13.76
C SER A 81 16.19 -7.31 12.30
N LEU A 82 16.61 -6.22 11.66
CA LEU A 82 16.24 -5.91 10.28
C LEU A 82 17.01 -6.68 9.23
N THR A 83 18.25 -7.07 9.51
CA THR A 83 18.98 -8.05 8.69
C THR A 83 18.28 -9.41 8.70
N LEU A 84 17.70 -9.84 9.84
CA LEU A 84 16.98 -11.10 9.95
C LEU A 84 15.61 -11.09 9.23
N GLU A 85 14.93 -9.95 9.22
CA GLU A 85 13.63 -9.78 8.54
C GLU A 85 13.77 -9.50 7.02
N GLY A 86 15.00 -9.46 6.48
CA GLY A 86 15.25 -9.38 5.04
C GLY A 86 15.08 -8.00 4.41
N GLU A 87 15.40 -6.93 5.13
CA GLU A 87 15.25 -5.53 4.68
C GLU A 87 13.84 -5.15 4.14
N PRO A 88 12.78 -5.31 4.94
CA PRO A 88 11.40 -5.07 4.49
C PRO A 88 11.04 -3.60 4.23
N PHE A 89 11.98 -2.68 4.48
CA PHE A 89 11.80 -1.22 4.42
C PHE A 89 12.84 -0.59 3.50
N ASN A 90 12.40 -0.19 2.30
CA ASN A 90 13.22 0.51 1.31
C ASN A 90 13.74 1.87 1.79
N GLY A 91 12.97 2.59 2.61
CA GLY A 91 13.32 3.91 3.17
C GLY A 91 14.13 3.84 4.47
N GLY A 92 14.36 2.63 4.98
CA GLY A 92 14.95 2.39 6.29
C GLY A 92 13.97 2.57 7.46
N ILE A 93 14.48 2.39 8.68
CA ILE A 93 13.76 2.56 9.94
C ILE A 93 14.54 3.51 10.84
N ILE A 94 13.81 4.30 11.62
CA ILE A 94 14.35 5.18 12.64
C ILE A 94 13.65 4.86 13.96
N ALA A 95 14.42 4.75 15.04
CA ALA A 95 13.90 4.76 16.40
C ALA A 95 14.04 6.17 16.96
N HIS A 96 12.93 6.76 17.40
CA HIS A 96 12.91 8.07 18.04
C HIS A 96 12.77 7.91 19.55
N ARG A 97 13.43 8.81 20.29
CA ARG A 97 13.11 9.03 21.70
C ARG A 97 11.84 9.88 21.80
N LEU A 98 11.23 9.90 22.99
CA LEU A 98 10.04 10.70 23.30
C LEU A 98 10.19 12.20 23.03
N ASP A 99 11.42 12.71 22.95
CA ASP A 99 11.74 14.10 22.62
C ASP A 99 11.85 14.35 21.10
N GLY A 100 11.54 13.36 20.26
CA GLY A 100 11.63 13.43 18.79
C GLY A 100 13.02 13.20 18.21
N THR A 101 14.05 12.99 19.04
CA THR A 101 15.42 12.75 18.60
C THR A 101 15.58 11.33 18.08
N ALA A 102 16.11 11.17 16.86
CA ALA A 102 16.49 9.87 16.34
C ALA A 102 17.68 9.28 17.10
N VAL A 103 17.51 8.11 17.71
CA VAL A 103 18.52 7.45 18.56
C VAL A 103 19.11 6.19 17.96
N ALA A 104 18.44 5.59 16.98
CA ALA A 104 18.97 4.49 16.17
C ALA A 104 18.35 4.54 14.76
N GLU A 105 19.09 4.10 13.76
CA GLU A 105 18.59 4.04 12.37
C GLU A 105 19.09 2.80 11.63
N PHE A 106 18.35 2.37 10.61
CA PHE A 106 18.80 1.35 9.67
C PHE A 106 18.38 1.75 8.26
N PRO A 107 19.26 1.70 7.25
CA PRO A 107 20.68 1.38 7.35
C PRO A 107 21.47 2.48 8.11
N PRO A 108 22.53 2.12 8.86
CA PRO A 108 23.21 2.98 9.85
C PRO A 108 24.00 4.18 9.29
N ALA A 109 24.03 4.34 7.96
CA ALA A 109 24.76 5.41 7.28
C ALA A 109 23.82 6.46 6.66
N SER A 110 22.55 6.52 7.10
CA SER A 110 21.57 7.45 6.55
C SER A 110 21.70 8.86 7.12
N GLY A 111 22.50 9.04 8.19
CA GLY A 111 22.85 10.35 8.74
C GLY A 111 21.72 10.99 9.55
N ARG A 112 20.74 10.19 9.99
CA ARG A 112 19.54 10.67 10.70
C ARG A 112 19.71 10.60 12.22
N GLN A 113 20.67 9.83 12.73
CA GLN A 113 20.96 9.77 14.16
C GLN A 113 21.28 11.16 14.73
N GLY A 114 20.62 11.52 15.83
CA GLY A 114 20.75 12.81 16.49
C GLY A 114 19.89 13.94 15.92
N VAL A 115 19.20 13.72 14.79
CA VAL A 115 18.25 14.70 14.23
C VAL A 115 16.97 14.70 15.07
N ASN A 116 16.50 15.89 15.43
CA ASN A 116 15.20 16.07 16.09
C ASN A 116 14.11 16.30 15.05
N TYR A 117 13.02 15.53 15.14
CA TYR A 117 11.92 15.54 14.18
C TYR A 117 10.67 16.25 14.69
N MET A 118 10.69 16.87 15.88
CA MET A 118 9.51 17.57 16.42
C MET A 118 9.20 18.89 15.71
N ASP A 119 10.19 19.48 15.03
CA ASP A 119 10.02 20.72 14.26
C ASP A 119 9.65 20.47 12.78
N ILE A 120 9.46 19.20 12.37
CA ILE A 120 9.04 18.88 11.00
C ILE A 120 7.51 18.87 10.96
N ASP A 121 6.94 19.88 10.29
CA ASP A 121 5.51 19.96 10.01
C ASP A 121 5.03 18.66 9.33
N SER A 122 4.00 18.03 9.93
CA SER A 122 3.37 16.79 9.46
C SER A 122 2.46 17.00 8.26
#